data_AF-A0AAV9CNS7-F1
#
_entry.id   AF-A0AAV9CNS7-F1
#
_cell.length_a   1.000
_cell.length_b   1.000
_cell.length_c   1.000
_cell.angle_alpha   90.00
_cell.angle_beta   90.00
_cell.angle_gamma   90.00
#
_symmetry.space_group_name_H-M   'P 1'
#
loop_
_entity.id
_entity.type
_entity.pdbx_description
1 polymer ?
#
loop_
_entity_poly.entity_id
_entity_poly.type
_entity_poly.pdbx_seq_one_letter_code
_entity_poly.pdbx_strand_id
1 'polypeptide(L)'
;MCLLVKGWKSGASWSFPRGKKNKDEEDHACAIREVLEETGCNIAKLLKMDDYIEVVIGQQRVRLYIITGVKEDTVFAPQTKKEISEISWHRIEELQATGDDVISRGTNGLKLYMVAPFLISLKAWIAERQLPKTQKPDTSSKGASVWKAKNSSSGGTATTETSTSRHGSENQLADSRPGSSFRNFRFDAALILKSMEAAFSAS
;
A
#
# COMPACT_ATOMS: atom_id res chain seq x y z
N MET A 1 -1.23 -1.01 -0.65
CA MET A 1 -1.12 -2.28 -1.39
C MET A 1 -2.49 -2.67 -1.92
N CYS A 2 -2.55 -3.42 -3.03
CA CYS A 2 -3.75 -4.09 -3.52
C CYS A 2 -3.40 -5.49 -4.06
N LEU A 3 -4.36 -6.42 -4.04
CA LEU A 3 -4.18 -7.78 -4.52
C LEU A 3 -4.47 -7.86 -6.02
N LEU A 4 -3.55 -8.44 -6.79
CA LEU A 4 -3.75 -8.73 -8.21
C LEU A 4 -3.54 -10.21 -8.48
N VAL A 5 -4.18 -10.68 -9.56
CA VAL A 5 -4.07 -12.04 -10.06
C VAL A 5 -3.51 -12.03 -11.48
N LYS A 6 -2.84 -13.11 -11.85
CA LYS A 6 -2.27 -13.32 -13.18
C LYS A 6 -2.53 -14.75 -13.64
N GLY A 7 -2.91 -14.90 -14.91
CA GLY A 7 -3.16 -16.21 -15.52
C GLY A 7 -1.91 -16.88 -16.12
N TRP A 8 -2.07 -18.13 -16.55
CA TRP A 8 -0.98 -19.01 -17.01
C TRP A 8 -0.35 -18.67 -18.37
N LYS A 9 -1.00 -17.85 -19.19
CA LYS A 9 -0.49 -17.54 -20.54
C LYS A 9 0.87 -16.84 -20.45
N SER A 10 1.80 -17.20 -21.33
CA SER A 10 3.04 -16.44 -21.46
C SER A 10 2.73 -14.98 -21.82
N GLY A 11 3.29 -14.03 -21.07
CA GLY A 11 2.94 -12.61 -21.21
C GLY A 11 1.54 -12.24 -20.70
N ALA A 12 0.95 -13.06 -19.82
CA ALA A 12 -0.27 -12.73 -19.10
C ALA A 12 -0.11 -11.42 -18.33
N SER A 13 -1.20 -10.67 -18.28
CA SER A 13 -1.26 -9.39 -17.59
C SER A 13 -1.83 -9.60 -16.19
N TRP A 14 -1.40 -8.76 -15.26
CA TRP A 14 -2.00 -8.67 -13.94
C TRP A 14 -3.30 -7.89 -14.00
N SER A 15 -4.31 -8.35 -13.27
CA SER A 15 -5.59 -7.66 -13.15
C SER A 15 -6.19 -7.85 -11.76
N PHE A 16 -7.19 -7.05 -11.43
CA PHE A 16 -8.03 -7.31 -10.26
C PHE A 16 -8.80 -8.62 -10.45
N PRO A 17 -9.07 -9.36 -9.35
CA PRO A 17 -9.95 -10.52 -9.41
C PRO A 17 -11.34 -10.12 -9.92
N ARG A 18 -11.82 -10.79 -10.96
CA ARG A 18 -13.11 -10.45 -11.60
C ARG A 18 -13.61 -11.59 -12.48
N GLY A 19 -14.93 -11.66 -12.64
CA GLY A 19 -15.51 -12.49 -13.69
C GLY A 19 -16.88 -12.01 -14.15
N LYS A 20 -17.61 -12.93 -14.77
CA LYS A 20 -18.87 -12.61 -15.45
C LYS A 20 -20.02 -12.88 -14.49
N LYS A 21 -20.95 -11.93 -14.45
CA LYS A 21 -22.17 -12.07 -13.69
C LYS A 21 -23.10 -13.10 -14.33
N ASN A 22 -23.64 -14.00 -13.51
CA ASN A 22 -24.65 -14.97 -13.93
C ASN A 22 -26.04 -14.32 -14.08
N LYS A 23 -26.94 -15.03 -14.76
CA LYS A 23 -28.35 -14.61 -14.84
C LYS A 23 -28.94 -14.61 -13.43
N ASP A 24 -29.67 -13.54 -13.10
CA ASP A 24 -30.34 -13.37 -11.81
C ASP A 24 -29.37 -13.31 -10.59
N GLU A 25 -28.08 -13.02 -10.84
CA GLU A 25 -27.07 -12.81 -9.79
C GLU A 25 -26.91 -11.31 -9.48
N GLU A 26 -26.83 -10.99 -8.18
CA GLU A 26 -26.52 -9.65 -7.69
C GLU A 26 -25.04 -9.31 -7.87
N ASP A 27 -24.72 -8.04 -8.12
CA ASP A 27 -23.34 -7.62 -8.43
C ASP A 27 -22.35 -7.96 -7.30
N HIS A 28 -22.76 -7.84 -6.03
CA HIS A 28 -21.94 -8.18 -4.87
C HIS A 28 -21.77 -9.70 -4.68
N ALA A 29 -22.81 -10.48 -5.00
CA ALA A 29 -22.77 -11.94 -4.91
C ALA A 29 -21.79 -12.51 -5.96
N CYS A 30 -21.81 -11.95 -7.17
CA CYS A 30 -20.83 -12.25 -8.21
C CYS A 30 -19.41 -11.94 -7.72
N ALA A 31 -19.16 -10.76 -7.15
CA ALA A 31 -17.84 -10.39 -6.65
C ALA A 31 -17.32 -11.36 -5.56
N ILE A 32 -18.18 -11.78 -4.64
CA ILE A 32 -17.81 -12.75 -3.59
C ILE A 32 -17.42 -14.10 -4.19
N ARG A 33 -18.23 -14.61 -5.14
CA ARG A 33 -17.99 -15.89 -5.81
C ARG A 33 -16.67 -15.87 -6.59
N GLU A 34 -16.48 -14.86 -7.44
CA GLU A 34 -15.28 -14.72 -8.28
C GLU A 34 -14.00 -14.60 -7.44
N VAL A 35 -14.01 -13.79 -6.38
CA VAL A 35 -12.85 -13.66 -5.48
C VAL A 35 -12.54 -14.97 -4.77
N LEU A 36 -13.57 -15.71 -4.34
CA LEU A 36 -13.41 -17.01 -3.70
C LEU A 36 -12.84 -18.05 -4.67
N GLU A 37 -13.32 -18.08 -5.91
CA GLU A 37 -12.86 -18.99 -6.96
C GLU A 37 -11.40 -18.70 -7.36
N GLU A 38 -11.05 -17.43 -7.59
CA GLU A 38 -9.72 -17.03 -8.08
C GLU A 38 -8.65 -16.95 -6.98
N THR A 39 -9.02 -16.66 -5.73
CA THR A 39 -8.05 -16.41 -4.65
C THR A 39 -8.19 -17.32 -3.43
N GLY A 40 -9.31 -18.03 -3.30
CA GLY A 40 -9.63 -18.81 -2.10
C GLY A 40 -10.04 -17.96 -0.90
N CYS A 41 -10.09 -16.63 -1.03
CA CYS A 41 -10.43 -15.73 0.06
C CYS A 41 -11.93 -15.43 0.10
N ASN A 42 -12.57 -15.66 1.25
CA ASN A 42 -13.97 -15.28 1.44
C ASN A 42 -14.07 -13.84 1.97
N ILE A 43 -14.52 -12.93 1.09
CA ILE A 43 -14.68 -11.50 1.40
C ILE A 43 -16.09 -11.11 1.88
N ALA A 44 -17.03 -12.06 2.01
CA ALA A 44 -18.44 -11.76 2.28
C ALA A 44 -18.67 -10.91 3.55
N LYS A 45 -17.84 -11.11 4.59
CA LYS A 45 -17.93 -10.36 5.86
C LYS A 45 -17.26 -8.99 5.81
N LEU A 46 -16.41 -8.75 4.82
CA LEU A 46 -15.63 -7.52 4.67
C LEU A 46 -16.24 -6.58 3.61
N LEU A 47 -17.09 -7.13 2.74
CA LEU A 47 -17.73 -6.39 1.66
C LEU A 47 -18.72 -5.36 2.22
N LYS A 48 -18.60 -4.13 1.72
CA LYS A 48 -19.57 -3.05 1.92
C LYS A 48 -20.15 -2.69 0.57
N MET A 49 -21.47 -2.69 0.46
CA MET A 49 -22.16 -2.52 -0.83
C MET A 49 -21.94 -1.13 -1.45
N ASP A 50 -21.70 -0.11 -0.62
CA ASP A 50 -21.47 1.27 -1.07
C ASP A 50 -20.01 1.52 -1.50
N ASP A 51 -19.08 0.63 -1.12
CA ASP A 51 -17.66 0.77 -1.43
C ASP A 51 -17.31 0.05 -2.74
N TYR A 52 -17.62 0.70 -3.86
CA TYR A 52 -17.29 0.21 -5.19
C TYR A 52 -16.81 1.31 -6.13
N ILE A 53 -16.12 0.89 -7.19
CA ILE A 53 -15.77 1.71 -8.35
C ILE A 53 -16.39 1.03 -9.56
N GLU A 54 -17.15 1.79 -10.34
CA GLU A 54 -17.74 1.32 -11.59
C GLU A 54 -17.16 2.10 -12.76
N VAL A 55 -16.77 1.37 -13.80
CA VAL A 55 -16.25 1.92 -15.06
C VAL A 55 -16.97 1.23 -16.21
N VAL A 56 -17.37 2.01 -17.21
CA VAL A 56 -17.93 1.50 -18.47
C VAL A 56 -16.90 1.68 -19.57
N ILE A 57 -16.48 0.57 -20.20
CA ILE A 57 -15.52 0.57 -21.30
C ILE A 57 -16.21 -0.05 -22.52
N GLY A 58 -16.48 0.79 -23.53
CA GLY A 58 -17.31 0.41 -24.66
C GLY A 58 -18.72 0.02 -24.19
N GLN A 59 -19.10 -1.25 -24.37
CA GLN A 59 -20.38 -1.80 -23.92
C GLN A 59 -20.28 -2.62 -22.64
N GLN A 60 -19.08 -2.75 -22.06
CA GLN A 60 -18.86 -3.55 -20.86
C GLN A 60 -18.90 -2.68 -19.61
N ARG A 61 -19.87 -2.93 -18.72
CA ARG A 61 -19.89 -2.38 -17.37
C ARG A 61 -19.06 -3.26 -16.45
N VAL A 62 -18.08 -2.68 -15.77
CA VAL A 62 -17.24 -3.38 -14.79
C VAL A 62 -17.33 -2.65 -13.45
N ARG A 63 -17.75 -3.38 -12.43
CA ARG A 63 -17.85 -2.89 -11.05
C ARG A 63 -16.88 -3.68 -10.18
N LEU A 64 -15.99 -2.97 -9.47
CA LEU A 64 -15.06 -3.55 -8.51
C LEU A 64 -15.40 -3.05 -7.11
N TYR A 65 -15.57 -3.96 -6.16
CA TYR A 65 -15.77 -3.62 -4.75
C TYR A 65 -14.43 -3.42 -4.04
N ILE A 66 -14.36 -2.41 -3.18
CA ILE A 66 -13.16 -2.12 -2.39
C ILE A 66 -13.27 -2.84 -1.05
N ILE A 67 -12.41 -3.84 -0.87
CA ILE A 67 -12.34 -4.64 0.34
C ILE A 67 -11.14 -4.19 1.18
N THR A 68 -11.39 -3.90 2.45
CA THR A 68 -10.34 -3.55 3.42
C THR A 68 -10.34 -4.53 4.59
N GLY A 69 -9.21 -4.61 5.31
CA GLY A 69 -9.07 -5.50 6.46
C GLY A 69 -8.64 -6.94 6.13
N VAL A 70 -8.31 -7.24 4.87
CA VAL A 70 -7.63 -8.49 4.51
C VAL A 70 -6.18 -8.40 5.01
N LYS A 71 -5.73 -9.42 5.74
CA LYS A 71 -4.35 -9.44 6.26
C LYS A 71 -3.37 -9.82 5.14
N GLU A 72 -2.17 -9.25 5.19
CA GLU A 72 -1.13 -9.51 4.18
C GLU A 72 -0.58 -10.95 4.26
N ASP A 73 -0.63 -11.56 5.45
CA ASP A 73 -0.25 -12.96 5.70
C ASP A 73 -1.34 -13.98 5.29
N THR A 74 -2.44 -13.52 4.69
CA THR A 74 -3.49 -14.40 4.17
C THR A 74 -2.91 -15.28 3.08
N VAL A 75 -3.05 -16.60 3.25
CA VAL A 75 -2.67 -17.56 2.21
C VAL A 75 -3.75 -17.58 1.14
N PHE A 76 -3.38 -17.21 -0.08
CA PHE A 76 -4.26 -17.27 -1.25
C PHE A 76 -4.00 -18.54 -2.05
N ALA A 77 -5.06 -19.23 -2.43
CA ALA A 77 -5.00 -20.42 -3.26
C ALA A 77 -6.25 -20.47 -4.16
N PRO A 78 -6.09 -20.44 -5.49
CA PRO A 78 -7.23 -20.55 -6.40
C PRO A 78 -7.93 -21.90 -6.23
N GLN A 79 -9.25 -21.90 -6.29
CA GLN A 79 -10.05 -23.13 -6.23
C GLN A 79 -10.20 -23.78 -7.61
N THR A 80 -10.13 -22.98 -8.68
CA THR A 80 -10.22 -23.46 -10.06
C THR A 80 -8.86 -23.90 -10.59
N LYS A 81 -8.82 -25.08 -11.22
CA LYS A 81 -7.58 -25.62 -11.80
C LYS A 81 -7.24 -24.87 -13.09
N LYS A 82 -6.04 -24.30 -13.17
CA LYS A 82 -5.38 -23.74 -14.38
C LYS A 82 -5.86 -22.36 -14.87
N GLU A 83 -6.57 -21.59 -14.05
CA GLU A 83 -6.96 -20.22 -14.44
C GLU A 83 -5.95 -19.18 -13.94
N ILE A 84 -5.61 -19.23 -12.66
CA ILE A 84 -4.65 -18.31 -12.02
C ILE A 84 -3.32 -19.02 -11.79
N SER A 85 -2.23 -18.41 -12.26
CA SER A 85 -0.86 -18.88 -12.03
C SER A 85 -0.20 -18.21 -10.84
N GLU A 86 -0.57 -16.97 -10.55
CA GLU A 86 0.11 -16.13 -9.57
C GLU A 86 -0.87 -15.16 -8.93
N ILE A 87 -0.73 -14.97 -7.62
CA ILE A 87 -1.51 -14.04 -6.80
C ILE A 87 -0.50 -13.28 -5.93
N SER A 88 -0.54 -11.95 -5.96
CA SER A 88 0.43 -11.16 -5.21
C SER A 88 -0.12 -9.80 -4.81
N TRP A 89 0.43 -9.26 -3.71
CA TRP A 89 0.20 -7.90 -3.28
C TRP A 89 1.14 -6.94 -4.04
N HIS A 90 0.56 -5.89 -4.59
CA HIS A 90 1.29 -4.84 -5.31
C HIS A 90 1.09 -3.47 -4.68
N ARG A 91 2.12 -2.62 -4.75
CA ARG A 91 2.03 -1.21 -4.36
C ARG A 91 1.18 -0.46 -5.38
N ILE A 92 0.23 0.33 -4.90
CA ILE A 92 -0.70 1.08 -5.77
C ILE A 92 0.06 2.14 -6.57
N GLU A 93 1.15 2.63 -6.00
CA GLU A 93 2.07 3.60 -6.60
C GLU A 93 2.83 3.01 -7.78
N GLU A 94 3.10 1.69 -7.78
CA GLU A 94 3.81 1.00 -8.86
C GLU A 94 2.90 0.64 -10.04
N LEU A 95 1.59 0.62 -9.82
CA LEU A 95 0.59 0.33 -10.86
C LEU A 95 0.32 1.52 -11.78
N GLN A 96 0.86 2.70 -11.45
CA GLN A 96 0.68 3.89 -12.27
C GLN A 96 1.23 3.66 -13.67
N ALA A 97 0.37 3.86 -14.65
CA ALA A 97 0.74 3.93 -16.05
C ALA A 97 0.58 5.36 -16.55
N THR A 98 1.32 5.70 -17.60
CA THR A 98 1.32 7.02 -18.25
C THR A 98 0.08 7.23 -19.14
N GLY A 99 -1.09 6.68 -18.77
CA GLY A 99 -2.35 6.74 -19.52
C GLY A 99 -3.45 5.83 -18.96
N ASP A 100 -4.68 6.03 -19.45
CA ASP A 100 -5.90 5.30 -19.03
C ASP A 100 -6.22 4.10 -19.93
N ASP A 101 -5.24 3.62 -20.69
CA ASP A 101 -5.43 2.49 -21.60
C ASP A 101 -5.78 1.21 -20.84
N VAL A 102 -6.64 0.39 -21.47
CA VAL A 102 -7.09 -0.90 -20.94
C VAL A 102 -5.93 -1.87 -20.69
N ILE A 103 -4.90 -1.82 -21.54
CA ILE A 103 -3.63 -2.53 -21.33
C ILE A 103 -2.57 -1.49 -21.07
N SER A 104 -1.90 -1.59 -19.93
CA SER A 104 -0.88 -0.63 -19.55
C SER A 104 0.34 -1.32 -18.96
N ARG A 105 1.42 -0.57 -18.76
CA ARG A 105 2.59 -1.04 -18.01
C ARG A 105 2.77 -0.19 -16.76
N GLY A 106 2.87 -0.85 -15.61
CA GLY A 106 3.26 -0.20 -14.36
C GLY A 106 4.72 0.27 -14.42
N THR A 107 5.11 1.12 -13.48
CA THR A 107 6.49 1.64 -13.37
C THR A 107 7.50 0.54 -13.05
N ASN A 108 7.04 -0.57 -12.48
CA ASN A 108 7.81 -1.80 -12.24
C ASN A 108 7.89 -2.72 -13.48
N GLY A 109 7.37 -2.29 -14.63
CA GLY A 109 7.39 -3.05 -15.89
C GLY A 109 6.30 -4.13 -16.00
N LEU A 110 5.44 -4.28 -14.99
CA LEU A 110 4.34 -5.23 -15.02
C LEU A 110 3.33 -4.86 -16.10
N LYS A 111 2.92 -5.85 -16.90
CA LYS A 111 1.82 -5.70 -17.84
C LYS A 111 0.51 -5.78 -17.07
N LEU A 112 -0.29 -4.73 -17.12
CA LEU A 112 -1.56 -4.61 -16.41
C LEU A 112 -2.71 -4.64 -17.42
N TYR A 113 -3.81 -5.27 -17.02
CA TYR A 113 -5.04 -5.30 -17.81
C TYR A 113 -6.22 -4.84 -16.96
N MET A 114 -6.96 -3.84 -17.43
CA MET A 114 -8.13 -3.27 -16.75
C MET A 114 -7.82 -2.77 -15.34
N VAL A 115 -6.60 -2.28 -15.10
CA VAL A 115 -6.18 -1.71 -13.81
C VAL A 115 -6.21 -0.19 -13.87
N ALA A 116 -5.60 0.42 -14.89
CA ALA A 116 -5.44 1.88 -14.99
C ALA A 116 -6.76 2.67 -14.85
N PRO A 117 -7.87 2.29 -15.50
CA PRO A 117 -9.14 3.02 -15.39
C PRO A 117 -9.69 3.13 -13.96
N PHE A 118 -9.28 2.25 -13.05
CA PHE A 118 -9.74 2.23 -11.66
C PHE A 118 -8.78 2.97 -10.71
N LEU A 119 -7.52 3.22 -11.11
CA LEU A 119 -6.50 3.73 -10.20
C LEU A 119 -6.78 5.14 -9.71
N ILE A 120 -7.38 6.00 -10.55
CA ILE A 120 -7.71 7.38 -10.15
C ILE A 120 -8.74 7.36 -9.02
N SER A 121 -9.88 6.69 -9.25
CA SER A 121 -10.95 6.55 -8.26
C SER A 121 -10.51 5.80 -7.02
N LEU A 122 -9.68 4.76 -7.17
CA LEU A 122 -9.14 4.00 -6.05
C LEU A 122 -8.25 4.87 -5.15
N LYS A 123 -7.35 5.67 -5.73
CA LYS A 123 -6.51 6.59 -4.94
C LYS A 123 -7.34 7.64 -4.24
N ALA A 124 -8.36 8.19 -4.89
CA ALA A 124 -9.27 9.15 -4.29
C ALA A 124 -10.01 8.54 -3.07
N TRP A 125 -10.56 7.33 -3.23
CA TRP A 125 -11.23 6.59 -2.15
C TRP A 125 -10.29 6.31 -0.97
N ILE A 126 -9.04 5.95 -1.26
CA ILE A 126 -8.01 5.73 -0.24
C ILE A 126 -7.69 7.04 0.51
N ALA A 127 -7.48 8.14 -0.23
CA ALA A 127 -7.14 9.42 0.36
C ALA A 127 -8.24 9.93 1.31
N GLU A 128 -9.50 9.83 0.91
CA GLU A 128 -10.66 10.23 1.72
C GLU A 128 -10.74 9.50 3.07
N ARG A 129 -10.25 8.26 3.12
CA ARG A 129 -10.30 7.41 4.32
C ARG A 129 -9.02 7.40 5.14
N GLN A 130 -7.89 7.78 4.54
CA GLN A 130 -6.63 8.01 5.25
C GLN A 130 -6.56 9.39 5.90
N LEU A 131 -7.35 10.36 5.42
CA LEU A 131 -7.53 11.63 6.11
C LEU A 131 -8.14 11.37 7.50
N PRO A 132 -7.50 11.84 8.59
CA PRO A 132 -8.17 11.92 9.88
C PRO A 132 -9.47 12.68 9.65
N LYS A 133 -10.61 12.09 10.01
CA LYS A 133 -11.85 12.84 10.15
C LYS A 133 -11.63 13.84 11.28
N THR A 134 -11.04 15.00 10.98
CA THR A 134 -11.14 16.16 11.85
C THR A 134 -12.62 16.47 11.91
N GLN A 135 -13.27 15.98 12.96
CA GLN A 135 -14.60 16.42 13.32
C GLN A 135 -14.53 17.94 13.37
N LYS A 136 -15.23 18.62 12.47
CA LYS A 136 -15.54 20.03 12.64
C LYS A 136 -16.29 20.13 13.98
N PRO A 137 -15.80 20.85 14.99
CA PRO A 137 -16.71 21.34 16.01
C PRO A 137 -17.60 22.38 15.35
N ASP A 138 -18.84 22.00 15.03
CA ASP A 138 -19.92 22.97 14.90
C ASP A 138 -20.11 23.64 16.25
N THR A 139 -19.47 24.80 16.44
CA THR A 139 -19.93 25.81 17.40
C THR A 139 -19.62 27.19 16.84
N SER A 140 -20.61 27.74 16.14
CA SER A 140 -20.79 29.18 16.09
C SER A 140 -21.23 29.65 17.48
N SER A 141 -20.26 30.09 18.30
CA SER A 141 -20.50 31.08 19.35
C SER A 141 -19.18 31.55 19.94
N LYS A 142 -18.93 32.85 19.73
CA LYS A 142 -18.02 33.79 20.42
C LYS A 142 -17.32 33.26 21.68
N GLY A 143 -16.01 33.40 21.71
CA GLY A 143 -15.22 33.28 22.94
C GLY A 143 -13.73 33.46 22.68
N ALA A 144 -13.29 34.72 22.59
CA ALA A 144 -11.88 35.06 22.53
C ALA A 144 -11.14 34.50 23.76
N SER A 145 -9.98 33.89 23.55
CA SER A 145 -8.95 33.86 24.57
C SER A 145 -7.60 34.17 23.92
N VAL A 146 -7.22 35.43 24.12
CA VAL A 146 -5.90 36.00 23.86
C VAL A 146 -4.98 35.49 24.97
N TRP A 147 -3.97 34.71 24.62
CA TRP A 147 -2.86 34.41 25.52
C TRP A 147 -1.68 35.25 25.05
N LYS A 148 -1.46 36.35 25.78
CA LYS A 148 -0.38 37.30 25.59
C LYS A 148 0.77 36.88 26.50
N ALA A 149 1.90 36.47 25.95
CA ALA A 149 3.16 36.41 26.66
C ALA A 149 4.00 37.63 26.24
N LYS A 150 4.25 38.53 27.20
CA LYS A 150 5.24 39.60 27.09
C LYS A 150 6.37 39.25 28.05
N ASN A 151 7.58 39.13 27.54
CA ASN A 151 8.74 39.64 28.27
C ASN A 151 9.78 40.17 27.29
N SER A 152 10.20 41.39 27.58
CA SER A 152 11.12 42.23 26.83
C SER A 152 12.43 42.36 27.60
N SER A 153 13.56 42.15 26.94
CA SER A 153 14.82 42.90 27.11
C SER A 153 15.81 42.37 26.07
N SER A 154 16.12 43.06 24.97
CA SER A 154 16.97 44.27 24.82
C SER A 154 18.46 43.94 24.66
N GLY A 155 19.01 44.30 23.49
CA GLY A 155 20.44 44.52 23.16
C GLY A 155 21.23 43.24 22.82
N GLY A 156 22.03 43.14 21.76
CA GLY A 156 22.57 44.11 20.82
C GLY A 156 24.03 43.73 20.50
N THR A 157 24.38 43.70 19.20
CA THR A 157 25.72 43.96 18.63
C THR A 157 26.76 42.83 18.49
N ALA A 158 27.00 42.48 17.21
CA ALA A 158 28.25 42.31 16.43
C ALA A 158 29.55 41.61 16.94
N THR A 159 30.26 41.10 15.92
CA THR A 159 31.71 40.86 15.73
C THR A 159 32.39 39.55 16.20
N THR A 160 32.78 38.76 15.19
CA THR A 160 34.14 38.30 14.79
C THR A 160 35.09 37.54 15.74
N GLU A 161 35.74 36.52 15.15
CA GLU A 161 37.10 35.96 15.40
C GLU A 161 37.32 34.70 16.27
N THR A 162 37.70 33.62 15.56
CA THR A 162 39.02 32.94 15.58
C THR A 162 39.56 32.31 16.88
N SER A 163 39.57 30.96 16.84
CA SER A 163 40.70 30.04 17.15
C SER A 163 41.01 29.52 18.57
N THR A 164 41.26 28.21 18.56
CA THR A 164 42.27 27.42 19.29
C THR A 164 41.98 26.83 20.68
N SER A 165 42.26 25.50 20.75
CA SER A 165 43.05 24.82 21.80
C SER A 165 42.35 24.01 22.92
N ARG A 166 42.41 22.68 22.73
CA ARG A 166 42.92 21.60 23.62
C ARG A 166 42.05 20.96 24.73
N HIS A 167 42.03 19.62 24.60
CA HIS A 167 42.14 18.54 25.62
C HIS A 167 40.92 18.15 26.49
N GLY A 168 40.64 16.83 26.49
CA GLY A 168 40.21 16.12 27.70
C GLY A 168 38.93 15.27 27.58
N SER A 169 39.12 13.98 27.31
CA SER A 169 38.50 12.83 27.99
C SER A 169 36.99 12.50 27.87
N GLU A 170 36.78 11.24 27.47
CA GLU A 170 35.71 10.29 27.80
C GLU A 170 34.39 10.79 28.41
N ASN A 171 33.30 10.57 27.68
CA ASN A 171 32.25 9.61 28.09
C ASN A 171 31.28 9.36 26.93
N GLN A 172 31.26 8.12 26.42
CA GLN A 172 30.24 7.65 25.49
C GLN A 172 28.92 7.48 26.25
N LEU A 173 28.03 8.45 26.13
CA LEU A 173 26.63 8.28 26.49
C LEU A 173 25.89 7.74 25.25
N ALA A 174 25.51 6.47 25.28
CA ALA A 174 24.70 5.86 24.24
C ALA A 174 23.27 6.43 24.31
N ASP A 175 22.99 7.36 23.39
CA ASP A 175 21.69 7.97 23.21
C ASP A 175 20.69 6.91 22.72
N SER A 176 19.81 6.48 23.62
CA SER A 176 18.76 5.49 23.35
C SER A 176 17.61 6.14 22.59
N ARG A 177 17.83 6.40 21.30
CA ARG A 177 16.78 6.82 20.35
C ARG A 177 16.25 5.60 19.60
N PRO A 178 14.92 5.35 19.57
CA PRO A 178 14.35 4.29 18.74
C PRO A 178 14.57 4.63 17.25
N GLY A 179 15.37 3.83 16.53
CA GLY A 179 15.47 3.94 15.07
C GLY A 179 16.87 3.85 14.43
N SER A 180 17.94 3.55 15.16
CA SER A 180 19.29 3.44 14.57
C SER A 180 19.67 2.04 14.03
N SER A 181 18.83 1.02 14.23
CA SER A 181 19.19 -0.40 14.01
C SER A 181 19.28 -0.87 12.54
N PHE A 182 19.25 0.02 11.54
CA PHE A 182 19.29 -0.38 10.12
C PHE A 182 20.55 0.06 9.36
N ARG A 183 21.51 0.74 10.00
CA ARG A 183 22.70 1.25 9.29
C ARG A 183 23.84 0.23 9.12
N ASN A 184 23.78 -0.91 9.81
CA ASN A 184 24.84 -1.93 9.77
C ASN A 184 24.36 -3.29 9.22
N PHE A 185 23.21 -3.34 8.54
CA PHE A 185 22.79 -4.56 7.86
C PHE A 185 23.66 -4.78 6.61
N ARG A 186 24.60 -5.73 6.69
CA ARG A 186 25.38 -6.20 5.55
C ARG A 186 24.87 -7.58 5.17
N PHE A 187 24.34 -7.69 3.95
CA PHE A 187 23.89 -8.96 3.40
C PHE A 187 25.11 -9.83 3.06
N ASP A 188 25.38 -10.83 3.88
CA ASP A 188 26.49 -11.76 3.67
C ASP A 188 25.99 -13.04 2.96
N ALA A 189 25.99 -12.97 1.64
CA ALA A 189 25.54 -14.07 0.78
C ALA A 189 26.36 -15.36 0.97
N ALA A 190 27.63 -15.26 1.37
CA ALA A 190 28.50 -16.42 1.56
C ALA A 190 28.11 -17.22 2.81
N LEU A 191 27.72 -16.54 3.89
CA LEU A 191 27.22 -17.18 5.11
C LEU A 191 25.90 -17.91 4.87
N ILE A 192 25.01 -17.33 4.06
CA ILE A 192 23.72 -17.94 3.72
C ILE A 192 23.93 -19.20 2.88
N LEU A 193 24.78 -19.14 1.85
CA LEU A 193 25.03 -20.29 0.98
C LEU A 193 25.69 -21.44 1.73
N LYS A 194 26.66 -21.14 2.60
CA LYS A 194 27.32 -22.12 3.47
C LYS A 194 26.34 -22.80 4.44
N SER A 195 25.36 -22.06 4.95
CA SER A 195 24.33 -22.59 5.84
C SER A 195 23.35 -23.52 5.11
N MET A 196 23.02 -23.20 3.86
CA MET A 196 22.17 -24.05 3.02
C MET A 196 22.89 -25.36 2.67
N GLU A 197 24.14 -25.31 2.24
CA GLU A 197 24.91 -26.51 1.90
C GLU A 197 25.11 -27.45 3.09
N ALA A 198 25.32 -26.91 4.30
CA ALA A 198 25.40 -27.70 5.52
C ALA A 198 24.07 -28.40 5.86
N ALA A 199 22.93 -27.76 5.60
CA ALA A 199 21.61 -28.34 5.84
C ALA A 199 21.29 -29.49 4.86
N PHE A 200 21.77 -29.42 3.62
CA PHE A 200 21.56 -30.47 2.62
C PHE A 200 22.56 -31.64 2.69
N SER A 201 23.65 -31.49 3.45
CA SER A 201 24.66 -32.55 3.63
C SER A 201 24.40 -33.44 4.86
N ALA A 202 23.33 -33.18 5.62
CA ALA A 202 22.95 -33.89 6.84
C ALA A 202 21.80 -34.90 6.64
N SER A 203 21.53 -35.32 5.39
CA SER A 203 20.54 -36.35 5.02
C SER A 203 21.20 -37.55 4.37
#